data_AF-A0A2K4FW64-F1
#
_entry.id   AF-A0A2K4FW64-F1
#
_cell.length_a   1.000
_cell.length_b   1.000
_cell.length_c   1.000
_cell.angle_alpha   90.00
_cell.angle_beta   90.00
_cell.angle_gamma   90.00
#
_symmetry.space_group_name_H-M   'P 1'
#
loop_
_entity.id
_entity.type
_entity.pdbx_description
1 polymer ?
#
loop_
_entity_poly.entity_id
_entity_poly.type
_entity_poly.pdbx_seq_one_letter_code
_entity_poly.pdbx_strand_id
1 'polypeptide(L)'
;TLGLTAAQYRFLADRHFGVGADQILTVRPSPAAGIDFQYVIHNADGGEVEQCGNGARCFMRFVSEHGLTEKKDVRVQTLAGVIEPRMGDD
;
A
#
# COMPACT_ATOMS: atom_id res chain seq x y z
N THR A 1 3.52 11.66 4.54
CA THR A 1 4.18 10.95 3.42
C THR A 1 5.55 10.50 3.88
N LEU A 2 6.19 9.51 3.23
CA LEU A 2 7.54 9.07 3.60
C LEU A 2 8.66 10.02 3.15
N GLY A 3 8.35 11.07 2.38
CA GLY A 3 9.34 12.03 1.89
C GLY A 3 10.32 11.47 0.85
N LEU A 4 10.05 10.30 0.29
CA LEU A 4 10.90 9.70 -0.74
C LEU A 4 10.71 10.38 -2.09
N THR A 5 11.83 10.67 -2.75
CA THR A 5 11.89 11.14 -4.14
C THR A 5 11.66 10.00 -5.12
N ALA A 6 11.29 10.31 -6.36
CA ALA A 6 11.17 9.32 -7.42
C ALA A 6 12.49 8.55 -7.65
N ALA A 7 13.65 9.19 -7.49
CA ALA A 7 14.95 8.53 -7.60
C ALA A 7 15.16 7.47 -6.50
N GLN A 8 14.68 7.72 -5.28
CA GLN A 8 14.75 6.75 -4.19
C GLN A 8 13.82 5.57 -4.43
N TYR A 9 12.60 5.79 -4.96
CA TYR A 9 11.73 4.68 -5.36
C TYR A 9 12.34 3.84 -6.49
N ARG A 10 12.95 4.48 -7.50
CA ARG A 10 13.71 3.77 -8.55
C ARG A 10 14.82 2.91 -7.98
N PHE A 11 15.58 3.45 -7.03
CA PHE A 11 16.64 2.69 -6.36
C PHE A 11 16.08 1.49 -5.59
N LEU A 12 14.99 1.67 -4.83
CA LEU A 12 14.35 0.55 -4.12
C LEU A 12 13.84 -0.54 -5.08
N ALA A 13 13.29 -0.13 -6.22
CA ALA A 13 12.75 -1.03 -7.23
C ALA A 13 13.81 -1.73 -8.09
N ASP A 14 15.05 -1.23 -8.12
CA ASP A 14 16.15 -1.85 -8.86
C ASP A 14 16.44 -3.26 -8.34
N ARG A 15 16.49 -4.24 -9.24
CA ARG A 15 16.67 -5.67 -8.91
C ARG A 15 18.13 -6.09 -8.66
N HIS A 16 19.09 -5.25 -9.04
CA HIS A 16 20.51 -5.52 -8.86
C HIS A 16 21.08 -4.80 -7.64
N PHE A 17 20.66 -3.55 -7.43
CA PHE A 17 21.21 -2.68 -6.38
C PHE A 17 20.21 -2.39 -5.24
N GLY A 18 18.91 -2.60 -5.49
CA GLY A 18 17.84 -2.36 -4.53
C GLY A 18 17.23 -3.64 -3.97
N VAL A 19 15.99 -3.53 -3.51
CA VAL A 19 15.19 -4.69 -3.06
C VAL A 19 14.66 -5.47 -4.26
N GLY A 20 14.32 -4.75 -5.35
CA GLY A 20 13.74 -5.33 -6.55
C GLY A 20 12.23 -5.51 -6.43
N ALA A 21 11.45 -4.62 -7.05
CA ALA A 21 10.00 -4.69 -7.02
C ALA A 21 9.40 -4.04 -8.28
N ASP A 22 8.28 -4.57 -8.76
CA ASP A 22 7.51 -3.91 -9.84
C ASP A 22 6.74 -2.70 -9.29
N GLN A 23 6.26 -2.81 -8.05
CA GLN A 23 5.52 -1.79 -7.34
C GLN A 23 5.88 -1.78 -5.85
N ILE A 24 5.87 -0.59 -5.26
CA ILE A 24 6.12 -0.36 -3.83
C ILE A 24 4.84 0.17 -3.19
N LEU A 25 4.23 -0.65 -2.34
CA LEU A 25 3.04 -0.29 -1.55
C LEU A 25 3.48 0.23 -0.18
N THR A 26 3.07 1.45 0.14
CA THR A 26 3.30 2.07 1.46
C THR A 26 2.00 2.11 2.24
N VAL A 27 1.97 1.48 3.41
CA VAL A 27 0.88 1.62 4.39
C VAL A 27 1.16 2.80 5.31
N ARG A 28 0.15 3.63 5.56
CA ARG A 28 0.22 4.88 6.33
C ARG A 28 -0.89 4.91 7.38
N PRO A 29 -0.71 5.71 8.45
CA PRO A 29 -1.78 5.96 9.42
C PRO A 29 -3.05 6.51 8.76
N SER A 30 -4.16 6.37 9.47
CA SER A 30 -5.44 6.95 9.06
C SER A 30 -5.32 8.44 8.72
N PRO A 31 -5.85 8.87 7.54
CA PRO A 31 -5.86 10.28 7.17
C PRO A 31 -7.06 11.05 7.74
N ALA A 32 -8.10 10.37 8.24
CA ALA A 32 -9.33 11.00 8.73
C ALA A 32 -10.18 10.03 9.59
N ALA A 33 -11.07 10.59 10.41
CA ALA A 33 -12.03 9.80 11.17
C ALA A 33 -12.88 8.89 10.27
N GLY A 34 -13.08 7.63 10.69
CA GLY A 34 -13.83 6.64 9.91
C GLY A 34 -13.04 5.98 8.77
N ILE A 35 -11.74 6.27 8.64
CA ILE A 35 -10.80 5.58 7.78
C ILE A 35 -9.76 4.89 8.68
N ASP A 36 -9.42 3.64 8.40
CA ASP A 36 -8.49 2.86 9.21
C ASP A 36 -7.04 3.12 8.79
N PHE A 37 -6.80 3.16 7.47
CA PHE A 37 -5.46 3.36 6.91
C PHE A 37 -5.51 4.21 5.64
N GLN A 38 -4.34 4.67 5.22
CA GLN A 38 -4.10 5.05 3.83
C GLN A 38 -3.04 4.11 3.26
N TYR A 39 -3.18 3.67 2.00
CA TYR A 39 -2.02 3.17 1.28
C TYR A 39 -1.81 3.92 -0.03
N VAL A 40 -0.57 3.88 -0.49
CA VAL A 40 -0.12 4.48 -1.74
C VAL A 40 0.77 3.49 -2.47
N ILE A 41 0.65 3.42 -3.80
CA ILE A 41 1.45 2.57 -4.66
C ILE A 41 2.31 3.44 -5.56
N HIS A 42 3.61 3.16 -5.59
CA HIS A 42 4.53 3.73 -6.58
C HIS A 42 5.01 2.62 -7.51
N ASN A 43 5.09 2.90 -8.81
CA ASN A 43 5.74 2.03 -9.78
C ASN A 43 7.27 2.09 -9.64
N ALA A 44 7.95 1.16 -10.30
CA ALA A 44 9.41 1.10 -10.35
C ALA A 44 10.08 2.39 -10.87
N ASP A 45 9.39 3.23 -11.64
CA ASP A 45 9.88 4.54 -12.11
C ASP A 45 9.78 5.67 -11.05
N GLY A 46 9.08 5.40 -9.94
CA GLY A 46 8.80 6.30 -8.83
C GLY A 46 7.51 7.11 -8.97
N GLY A 47 6.71 6.90 -10.02
CA GLY A 47 5.40 7.53 -10.16
C GLY A 47 4.34 6.86 -9.28
N GLU A 48 3.47 7.66 -8.64
CA GLU A 48 2.26 7.13 -7.99
C GLU A 48 1.28 6.63 -9.05
N VAL A 49 0.64 5.50 -8.76
CA VAL A 49 -0.34 4.90 -9.66
C VAL A 49 -1.62 4.51 -8.93
N GLU A 50 -2.71 4.51 -9.68
CA GLU A 50 -3.97 3.94 -9.23
C GLU A 50 -3.85 2.41 -9.11
N GLN A 51 -4.57 1.86 -8.15
CA GLN A 51 -4.52 0.45 -7.78
C GLN A 51 -5.11 -0.44 -8.89
N CYS A 52 -4.43 -1.55 -9.20
CA CYS A 52 -5.07 -2.75 -9.77
C CYS A 52 -5.40 -3.74 -8.64
N GLY A 53 -6.45 -4.56 -8.75
CA GLY A 53 -7.00 -5.45 -7.69
C GLY A 53 -6.01 -6.11 -6.70
N ASN A 54 -4.77 -6.39 -7.12
CA ASN A 54 -3.69 -6.96 -6.33
C ASN A 54 -3.27 -6.11 -5.11
N GLY A 55 -3.23 -4.77 -5.25
CA GLY A 55 -2.75 -3.88 -4.18
C GLY A 55 -3.57 -3.99 -2.89
N ALA A 56 -4.90 -4.05 -3.02
CA ALA A 56 -5.80 -4.18 -1.88
C ALA A 56 -5.63 -5.52 -1.15
N ARG A 57 -5.37 -6.62 -1.88
CA ARG A 57 -5.11 -7.94 -1.26
C ARG A 57 -3.78 -7.96 -0.52
N CYS A 58 -2.71 -7.41 -1.11
CA CYS A 58 -1.41 -7.29 -0.46
C CYS A 58 -1.51 -6.43 0.80
N PHE A 59 -2.24 -5.31 0.74
CA PHE A 59 -2.51 -4.45 1.89
C PHE A 59 -3.22 -5.21 3.01
N MET A 60 -4.33 -5.89 2.72
CA MET A 60 -5.10 -6.60 3.75
C MET A 60 -4.28 -7.69 4.45
N ARG A 61 -3.55 -8.48 3.67
CA ARG A 61 -2.67 -9.50 4.24
C ARG A 61 -1.59 -8.88 5.11
N PHE A 62 -0.93 -7.82 4.65
CA PHE A 62 0.13 -7.14 5.40
C PHE A 62 -0.35 -6.61 6.76
N VAL A 63 -1.48 -5.88 6.80
CA VAL A 63 -1.97 -5.30 8.06
C VAL A 63 -2.48 -6.36 9.05
N SER A 64 -2.98 -7.49 8.54
CA SER A 64 -3.40 -8.64 9.35
C SER A 64 -2.18 -9.38 9.93
N GLU A 65 -1.23 -9.79 9.09
CA GLU A 65 -0.02 -10.53 9.50
C GLU A 65 0.86 -9.75 10.49
N HIS A 66 0.85 -8.42 10.40
CA HIS A 66 1.63 -7.56 11.31
C HIS A 66 0.84 -7.09 12.53
N GLY A 67 -0.39 -7.59 12.75
CA GLY A 67 -1.22 -7.24 13.90
C GLY A 67 -1.58 -5.75 13.96
N LEU A 68 -1.63 -5.06 12.82
CA LEU A 68 -1.97 -3.64 12.74
C LEU A 68 -3.49 -3.40 12.86
N THR A 69 -4.30 -4.45 12.64
CA THR A 69 -5.75 -4.44 12.83
C THR A 69 -6.27 -5.86 13.07
N GLU A 70 -7.32 -5.99 13.87
CA GLU A 70 -8.09 -7.25 14.05
C GLU A 70 -9.38 -7.25 13.22
N LYS A 71 -9.64 -6.18 12.47
CA LYS A 71 -10.88 -6.04 11.68
C LYS A 71 -10.87 -6.96 10.46
N LYS A 72 -12.03 -7.56 10.16
CA LYS A 72 -12.26 -8.31 8.92
C LYS A 72 -12.53 -7.42 7.71
N ASP A 73 -13.14 -6.26 7.96
CA ASP A 73 -13.44 -5.19 7.00
C ASP A 73 -12.60 -3.96 7.37
N VAL A 74 -11.77 -3.49 6.45
CA VAL A 74 -10.87 -2.36 6.71
C VAL A 74 -11.16 -1.24 5.72
N ARG A 75 -11.55 -0.07 6.21
CA ARG A 75 -11.77 1.10 5.36
C ARG A 75 -10.45 1.78 5.08
N VAL A 76 -10.01 1.78 3.82
CA VAL A 76 -8.70 2.31 3.45
C VAL A 76 -8.81 3.37 2.37
N GLN A 77 -8.15 4.51 2.59
CA GLN A 77 -7.99 5.55 1.58
C GLN A 77 -6.91 5.15 0.57
N THR A 78 -7.26 5.23 -0.70
CA THR A 78 -6.35 5.02 -1.84
C THR A 78 -6.34 6.25 -2.74
N LEU A 79 -5.54 6.23 -3.81
CA LEU A 79 -5.59 7.27 -4.84
C LEU A 79 -6.97 7.35 -5.53
N ALA A 80 -7.65 6.22 -5.69
CA ALA A 80 -8.97 6.10 -6.33
C ALA A 80 -10.15 6.50 -5.42
N GLY A 81 -9.90 6.71 -4.12
CA GLY A 81 -10.94 6.90 -3.11
C GLY A 81 -10.88 5.87 -1.98
N VAL A 82 -11.92 5.84 -1.16
CA VAL A 82 -12.04 4.89 -0.04
C VAL A 82 -12.62 3.57 -0.53
N ILE A 83 -11.95 2.47 -0.20
CA ILE A 83 -12.43 1.11 -0.42
C ILE A 83 -12.52 0.35 0.91
N GLU A 84 -13.25 -0.77 0.92
CA GLU A 84 -13.43 -1.62 2.11
C GLU A 84 -13.09 -3.08 1.77
N PRO A 85 -11.80 -3.41 1.56
CA PRO A 85 -11.38 -4.78 1.34
C PRO A 85 -11.63 -5.65 2.58
N ARG A 86 -11.94 -6.91 2.30
CA ARG A 86 -12.19 -7.95 3.32
C ARG A 86 -11.06 -8.97 3.32
N MET A 87 -10.68 -9.42 4.51
CA MET A 87 -9.86 -10.64 4.62
C MET A 87 -10.73 -11.83 4.19
N GLY A 88 -10.28 -12.57 3.18
CA GLY A 88 -10.90 -13.84 2.80
C GLY A 88 -10.58 -14.92 3.83
N ASP A 89 -11.49 -15.88 3.99
CA ASP A 89 -11.28 -17.06 4.84
C ASP A 89 -10.38 -18.09 4.13
N ASP A 90 -9.15 -17.72 3.73
CA ASP A 90 -8.16 -18.66 3.19
C ASP A 90 -7.43 -19.41 4.30
#